data_AF-A0AA42Y416-F1
#
_entry.id   AF-A0AA42Y416-F1
#
_cell.length_a   1.000
_cell.length_b   1.000
_cell.length_c   1.000
_cell.angle_alpha   90.00
_cell.angle_beta   90.00
_cell.angle_gamma   90.00
#
_symmetry.space_group_name_H-M   'P 1'
#
loop_
_entity.id
_entity.type
_entity.pdbx_description
1 polymer ?
#
loop_
_entity_poly.entity_id
_entity_poly.type
_entity_poly.pdbx_seq_one_letter_code
_entity_poly.pdbx_strand_id
1 'polypeptide(L)'
;MSTDDAGGQMLHRRLIPFIAVAALIASVGCAGAPAQQFKYEADVGVVVPDGAGGHCLVIPREAIDSGTALQLVSTSFAGSGEAPSVGRLRVTGDETGGCGEIHAGPSDHRYRVALPDGYSTWGAPHVALFEAGSVTIQDGEPVGDLDGDGTPERFRMCASMEGLHLTIWSGDLLSGTRRWHFYYYLGYDVEPDCTEAEYAISP
;
A
#
# COMPACT_ATOMS: atom_id res chain seq x y z
N MET A 1 49.02 -82.38 22.45
CA MET A 1 48.53 -82.80 23.78
C MET A 1 47.72 -81.64 24.32
N SER A 2 46.40 -81.72 24.15
CA SER A 2 45.46 -82.30 25.14
C SER A 2 45.06 -81.21 26.11
N THR A 3 43.81 -80.95 26.46
CA THR A 3 42.46 -81.47 26.16
C THR A 3 41.56 -80.54 27.00
N ASP A 4 40.55 -79.93 26.41
CA ASP A 4 39.12 -80.19 26.70
C ASP A 4 38.51 -79.46 27.92
N ASP A 5 37.25 -79.09 27.68
CA ASP A 5 36.10 -78.87 28.59
C ASP A 5 36.03 -77.63 29.48
N ALA A 6 34.84 -77.12 29.83
CA ALA A 6 33.48 -77.02 29.26
C ALA A 6 32.61 -76.41 30.39
N GLY A 7 31.49 -75.80 30.04
CA GLY A 7 30.42 -75.40 30.99
C GLY A 7 30.51 -73.92 31.40
N GLY A 8 29.59 -73.03 31.02
CA GLY A 8 28.16 -73.20 30.82
C GLY A 8 27.43 -72.86 32.11
N GLN A 9 26.97 -71.62 32.25
CA GLN A 9 25.75 -71.30 33.00
C GLN A 9 25.21 -69.91 32.64
N MET A 10 23.94 -69.94 32.22
CA MET A 10 23.10 -68.81 31.84
C MET A 10 22.78 -67.96 33.07
N LEU A 11 22.75 -66.63 32.92
CA LEU A 11 22.01 -65.76 33.84
C LEU A 11 21.33 -64.61 33.10
N HIS A 12 20.02 -64.80 32.99
CA HIS A 12 18.91 -63.87 32.85
C HIS A 12 19.21 -62.40 32.49
N ARG A 13 18.98 -62.15 31.20
CA ARG A 13 18.63 -60.88 30.57
C ARG A 13 17.33 -60.33 31.20
N ARG A 14 17.42 -59.35 32.10
CA ARG A 14 16.27 -58.50 32.49
C ARG A 14 16.22 -57.30 31.53
N LEU A 15 15.31 -57.37 30.56
CA LEU A 15 14.91 -56.23 29.73
C LEU A 15 14.17 -55.21 30.62
N ILE A 16 14.79 -54.05 30.84
CA ILE A 16 14.11 -52.87 31.37
C ILE A 16 13.41 -52.21 30.17
N PRO A 17 12.08 -52.12 30.13
CA PRO A 17 11.41 -51.28 29.13
C PRO A 17 11.66 -49.83 29.52
N PHE A 18 12.59 -49.18 28.81
CA PHE A 18 12.64 -47.72 28.76
C PHE A 18 11.34 -47.24 28.09
N ILE A 19 10.39 -46.81 28.91
CA ILE A 19 9.23 -46.04 28.46
C ILE A 19 9.80 -44.72 27.93
N ALA A 20 9.98 -44.63 26.63
CA ALA A 20 10.25 -43.38 25.94
C ALA A 20 8.96 -42.54 26.00
N VAL A 21 8.91 -41.61 26.95
CA VAL A 21 7.90 -40.55 26.96
C VAL A 21 8.19 -39.64 25.77
N ALA A 22 7.52 -39.90 24.66
CA ALA A 22 7.50 -39.00 23.52
C ALA A 22 6.72 -37.74 23.93
N ALA A 23 7.43 -36.72 24.39
CA ALA A 23 6.88 -35.39 24.58
C ALA A 23 6.54 -34.80 23.20
N LEU A 24 5.28 -34.91 22.79
CA LEU A 24 4.72 -34.16 21.67
C LEU A 24 4.74 -32.67 22.07
N ILE A 25 5.78 -31.96 21.68
CA ILE A 25 5.79 -30.50 21.67
C ILE A 25 4.90 -30.12 20.49
N ALA A 26 3.61 -29.91 20.76
CA ALA A 26 2.72 -29.26 19.81
C ALA A 26 3.23 -27.83 19.62
N SER A 27 4.01 -27.61 18.56
CA SER A 27 4.31 -26.29 18.05
C SER A 27 2.98 -25.66 17.65
N VAL A 28 2.42 -24.86 18.55
CA VAL A 28 1.39 -23.88 18.22
C VAL A 28 2.08 -22.89 17.30
N GLY A 29 2.13 -23.22 16.01
CA GLY A 29 2.53 -22.29 14.98
C GLY A 29 1.52 -21.15 15.04
N CYS A 30 2.00 -19.94 15.35
CA CYS A 30 1.27 -18.74 15.04
C CYS A 30 1.07 -18.74 13.52
N ALA A 31 -0.06 -19.29 13.06
CA ALA A 31 -0.58 -19.00 11.74
C ALA A 31 -0.90 -17.51 11.78
N GLY A 32 0.06 -16.67 11.36
CA GLY A 32 -0.20 -15.27 11.09
C GLY A 32 -1.41 -15.20 10.18
N ALA A 33 -2.36 -14.31 10.49
CA ALA A 33 -3.46 -14.05 9.58
C ALA A 33 -2.87 -13.78 8.17
N PRO A 34 -3.49 -14.29 7.10
CA PRO A 34 -3.03 -14.00 5.76
C PRO A 34 -2.96 -12.48 5.61
N ALA A 35 -1.80 -11.98 5.16
CA ALA A 35 -1.66 -10.56 4.85
C ALA A 35 -2.78 -10.19 3.86
N GLN A 36 -3.55 -9.16 4.20
CA GLN A 36 -4.61 -8.69 3.32
C GLN A 36 -3.98 -8.25 1.99
N GLN A 37 -4.50 -8.79 0.88
CA GLN A 37 -4.04 -8.43 -0.45
C GLN A 37 -4.48 -7.00 -0.78
N PHE A 38 -3.54 -6.17 -1.23
CA PHE A 38 -3.80 -4.81 -1.69
C PHE A 38 -4.76 -4.80 -2.88
N LYS A 39 -5.70 -3.86 -2.88
CA LYS A 39 -6.70 -3.66 -3.93
C LYS A 39 -6.75 -2.21 -4.37
N TYR A 40 -6.44 -1.94 -5.63
CA TYR A 40 -6.39 -0.59 -6.18
C TYR A 40 -7.70 0.19 -5.99
N GLU A 41 -8.84 -0.51 -6.11
CA GLU A 41 -10.18 0.04 -5.98
C GLU A 41 -10.64 0.29 -4.53
N ALA A 42 -9.89 -0.15 -3.52
CA ALA A 42 -10.23 0.00 -2.10
C ALA A 42 -9.13 0.71 -1.29
N ASP A 43 -7.88 0.58 -1.71
CA ASP A 43 -6.70 0.89 -0.90
C ASP A 43 -5.91 2.09 -1.43
N VAL A 44 -6.37 2.68 -2.54
CA VAL A 44 -5.85 3.93 -3.09
C VAL A 44 -6.86 5.04 -2.85
N GLY A 45 -6.41 6.09 -2.17
CA GLY A 45 -7.18 7.30 -1.95
C GLY A 45 -6.45 8.54 -2.45
N VAL A 46 -7.14 9.68 -2.38
CA VAL A 46 -6.59 10.99 -2.72
C VAL A 46 -6.66 11.92 -1.53
N VAL A 47 -5.63 12.74 -1.35
CA VAL A 47 -5.58 13.77 -0.32
C VAL A 47 -5.69 15.14 -0.95
N VAL A 48 -6.67 15.92 -0.50
CA VAL A 48 -7.03 17.24 -1.03
C VAL A 48 -7.13 18.28 0.09
N PRO A 49 -7.05 19.59 -0.19
CA PRO A 49 -7.36 20.60 0.82
C PRO A 49 -8.85 20.55 1.23
N ASP A 50 -9.15 20.77 2.50
CA ASP A 50 -10.55 20.76 3.02
C ASP A 50 -11.27 22.12 2.92
N GLY A 51 -10.60 23.15 2.39
CA GLY A 51 -11.12 24.53 2.30
C GLY A 51 -11.09 25.31 3.62
N ALA A 52 -10.92 24.65 4.77
CA ALA A 52 -10.75 25.25 6.10
C ALA A 52 -9.27 25.39 6.51
N GLY A 53 -8.35 25.02 5.63
CA GLY A 53 -6.90 25.05 5.85
C GLY A 53 -6.31 23.74 6.36
N GLY A 54 -7.11 22.69 6.47
CA GLY A 54 -6.67 21.32 6.71
C GLY A 54 -6.64 20.48 5.44
N HIS A 55 -6.56 19.16 5.63
CA HIS A 55 -6.45 18.19 4.55
C HIS A 55 -7.44 17.05 4.76
N CYS A 56 -8.01 16.59 3.64
CA CYS A 56 -9.01 15.56 3.60
C CYS A 56 -8.54 14.40 2.74
N LEU A 57 -8.59 13.18 3.29
CA LEU A 57 -8.43 11.94 2.54
C LEU A 57 -9.79 11.47 2.07
N VAL A 58 -9.92 11.21 0.77
CA VAL A 58 -11.05 10.52 0.14
C VAL A 58 -10.58 9.15 -0.31
N ILE A 59 -11.21 8.09 0.20
CA ILE A 59 -10.81 6.70 -0.09
C ILE A 59 -12.02 5.75 -0.01
N PRO A 60 -12.16 4.77 -0.91
CA PRO A 60 -13.23 3.74 -0.91
C PRO A 60 -13.05 2.67 0.18
N ARG A 61 -12.65 3.08 1.39
CA ARG A 61 -12.45 2.20 2.54
C ARG A 61 -13.12 2.80 3.76
N GLU A 62 -13.98 1.99 4.40
CA GLU A 62 -14.65 2.36 5.63
C GLU A 62 -13.75 2.17 6.86
N ALA A 63 -14.12 2.82 7.96
CA ALA A 63 -13.59 2.60 9.30
C ALA A 63 -12.04 2.65 9.44
N ILE A 64 -11.38 3.62 8.81
CA ILE A 64 -9.97 3.88 9.10
C ILE A 64 -9.84 4.58 10.46
N ASP A 65 -9.23 3.89 11.42
CA ASP A 65 -9.05 4.41 12.78
C ASP A 65 -8.16 5.66 12.82
N SER A 66 -8.47 6.58 13.74
CA SER A 66 -7.59 7.70 14.05
C SER A 66 -6.23 7.22 14.56
N GLY A 67 -5.16 7.89 14.14
CA GLY A 67 -3.78 7.50 14.39
C GLY A 67 -3.17 6.59 13.33
N THR A 68 -3.99 5.98 12.46
CA THR A 68 -3.51 5.13 11.36
C THR A 68 -2.61 5.93 10.42
N ALA A 69 -1.44 5.38 10.10
CA ALA A 69 -0.48 5.99 9.18
C ALA A 69 -0.59 5.34 7.80
N LEU A 70 -0.75 6.15 6.76
CA LEU A 70 -0.78 5.71 5.36
C LEU A 70 0.47 6.22 4.65
N GLN A 71 0.90 5.53 3.60
CA GLN A 71 1.92 6.09 2.71
C GLN A 71 1.29 7.23 1.91
N LEU A 72 2.03 8.33 1.77
CA LEU A 72 1.66 9.50 1.01
C LEU A 72 2.63 9.64 -0.16
N VAL A 73 2.10 9.68 -1.37
CA VAL A 73 2.86 9.82 -2.60
C VAL A 73 2.47 11.14 -3.25
N SER A 74 3.45 12.03 -3.36
CA SER A 74 3.36 13.25 -4.13
C SER A 74 4.08 13.05 -5.45
N THR A 75 3.41 13.40 -6.54
CA THR A 75 3.98 13.42 -7.89
C THR A 75 3.97 14.84 -8.42
N SER A 76 4.85 15.11 -9.38
CA SER A 76 4.90 16.39 -10.09
C SER A 76 4.14 16.30 -11.41
N PHE A 77 3.58 17.42 -11.85
CA PHE A 77 3.13 17.65 -13.23
C PHE A 77 3.90 18.83 -13.83
N ALA A 78 3.86 19.03 -15.14
CA ALA A 78 4.60 20.11 -15.78
C ALA A 78 4.17 21.47 -15.22
N GLY A 79 5.15 22.31 -14.89
CA GLY A 79 4.91 23.66 -14.35
C GLY A 79 4.66 23.71 -12.84
N SER A 80 4.48 22.58 -12.14
CA SER A 80 4.34 22.57 -10.67
C SER A 80 5.59 23.07 -9.93
N GLY A 81 6.78 22.76 -10.45
CA GLY A 81 8.05 23.05 -9.78
C GLY A 81 8.29 22.25 -8.50
N GLU A 82 7.39 21.32 -8.16
CA GLU A 82 7.50 20.43 -7.01
C GLU A 82 8.24 19.16 -7.42
N ALA A 83 9.15 18.69 -6.56
CA ALA A 83 9.80 17.40 -6.77
C ALA A 83 8.91 16.28 -6.21
N PRO A 84 8.78 15.13 -6.89
CA PRO A 84 8.09 13.98 -6.34
C PRO A 84 8.67 13.56 -5.00
N SER A 85 7.80 13.14 -4.09
CA SER A 85 8.21 12.77 -2.73
C SER A 85 7.32 11.68 -2.15
N VAL A 86 7.88 10.90 -1.23
CA VAL A 86 7.15 9.85 -0.49
C VAL A 86 7.29 10.12 1.00
N GLY A 87 6.15 10.07 1.70
CA GLY A 87 6.06 10.35 3.12
C GLY A 87 4.99 9.52 3.79
N ARG A 88 4.60 9.90 5.01
CA ARG A 88 3.48 9.30 5.72
C ARG A 88 2.53 10.34 6.26
N LEU A 89 1.26 10.20 5.92
CA LEU A 89 0.18 10.96 6.56
C LEU A 89 -0.32 10.20 7.80
N ARG A 90 -1.09 10.90 8.64
CA ARG A 90 -1.86 10.28 9.72
C ARG A 90 -3.32 10.64 9.63
N VAL A 91 -4.20 9.65 9.76
CA VAL A 91 -5.63 9.90 9.97
C VAL A 91 -5.83 10.49 11.36
N THR A 92 -6.59 11.57 11.45
CA THR A 92 -6.88 12.27 12.70
C THR A 92 -8.33 12.09 13.16
N GLY A 93 -9.21 11.64 12.26
CA GLY A 93 -10.59 11.27 12.53
C GLY A 93 -11.44 11.35 11.28
N ASP A 94 -12.74 11.08 11.41
CA ASP A 94 -13.71 11.21 10.32
C ASP A 94 -13.91 12.68 9.90
N GLU A 95 -14.16 12.89 8.60
CA GLU A 95 -14.54 14.20 8.07
C GLU A 95 -16.03 14.27 7.75
N THR A 96 -16.75 15.14 8.46
CA THR A 96 -18.21 15.26 8.41
C THR A 96 -18.71 16.48 7.63
N GLY A 97 -17.87 17.48 7.41
CA GLY A 97 -18.13 18.71 6.66
C GLY A 97 -17.83 18.61 5.15
N GLY A 98 -17.19 17.52 4.71
CA GLY A 98 -16.83 17.28 3.31
C GLY A 98 -15.37 17.62 2.99
N CYS A 99 -14.90 17.23 1.80
CA CYS A 99 -13.52 17.40 1.34
C CYS A 99 -13.38 18.44 0.22
N GLY A 100 -14.01 19.62 0.34
CA GLY A 100 -14.07 20.59 -0.76
C GLY A 100 -14.77 20.06 -2.01
N GLU A 101 -14.50 20.68 -3.17
CA GLU A 101 -15.05 20.28 -4.47
C GLU A 101 -14.26 19.10 -5.05
N ILE A 102 -14.52 17.91 -4.51
CA ILE A 102 -13.98 16.66 -5.05
C ILE A 102 -15.13 15.73 -5.44
N HIS A 103 -15.05 15.16 -6.65
CA HIS A 103 -15.95 14.10 -7.07
C HIS A 103 -15.60 12.80 -6.34
N ALA A 104 -16.25 12.59 -5.21
CA ALA A 104 -16.23 11.34 -4.48
C ALA A 104 -17.32 10.40 -5.03
N GLY A 105 -16.96 9.14 -5.26
CA GLY A 105 -17.90 8.06 -5.56
C GLY A 105 -18.80 7.72 -4.37
N PRO A 106 -19.88 6.94 -4.58
CA PRO A 106 -20.83 6.58 -3.53
C PRO A 106 -20.22 5.66 -2.45
N SER A 107 -19.11 4.99 -2.75
CA SER A 107 -18.35 4.14 -1.83
C SER A 107 -17.24 4.87 -1.10
N ASP A 108 -17.02 6.15 -1.39
CA ASP A 108 -15.89 6.89 -0.83
C ASP A 108 -16.21 7.41 0.56
N HIS A 109 -15.26 7.20 1.47
CA HIS A 109 -15.26 7.71 2.83
C HIS A 109 -14.27 8.86 2.96
N ARG A 110 -14.48 9.70 3.96
CA ARG A 110 -13.75 10.96 4.13
C ARG A 110 -13.14 11.05 5.52
N TYR A 111 -11.87 11.40 5.57
CA TYR A 111 -11.10 11.47 6.81
C TYR A 111 -10.29 12.76 6.86
N ARG A 112 -10.17 13.36 8.04
CA ARG A 112 -9.18 14.40 8.27
C ARG A 112 -7.81 13.78 8.41
N VAL A 113 -6.82 14.38 7.77
CA VAL A 113 -5.43 13.90 7.85
C VAL A 113 -4.45 14.99 8.23
N ALA A 114 -3.43 14.59 8.97
CA ALA A 114 -2.23 15.38 9.19
C ALA A 114 -1.17 14.95 8.18
N LEU A 115 -0.67 15.90 7.40
CA LEU A 115 0.45 15.69 6.47
C LEU A 115 1.79 15.82 7.21
N PRO A 116 2.85 15.19 6.71
CA PRO A 116 4.21 15.44 7.21
C PRO A 116 4.68 16.85 6.85
N ASP A 117 5.63 17.38 7.61
CA ASP A 117 6.19 18.71 7.38
C ASP A 117 6.75 18.84 5.95
N GLY A 118 6.52 20.00 5.33
CA GLY A 118 6.96 20.29 3.95
C GLY A 118 6.02 19.80 2.85
N TYR A 119 4.96 19.06 3.19
CA TYR A 119 3.89 18.74 2.25
C TYR A 119 2.84 19.85 2.23
N SER A 120 2.38 20.17 1.02
CA SER A 120 1.31 21.12 0.77
C SER A 120 0.36 20.50 -0.24
N THR A 121 -0.94 20.70 -0.07
CA THR A 121 -1.94 20.40 -1.12
C THR A 121 -2.40 21.67 -1.83
N TRP A 122 -1.71 22.80 -1.61
CA TRP A 122 -1.98 24.04 -2.31
C TRP A 122 -1.49 23.92 -3.75
N GLY A 123 -2.36 23.46 -4.65
CA GLY A 123 -2.10 23.39 -6.09
C GLY A 123 -2.22 21.99 -6.68
N ALA A 124 -2.07 20.93 -5.89
CA ALA A 124 -2.21 19.55 -6.37
C ALA A 124 -2.69 18.58 -5.27
N PRO A 125 -3.52 17.57 -5.63
CA PRO A 125 -3.82 16.44 -4.76
C PRO A 125 -2.63 15.49 -4.62
N HIS A 126 -2.59 14.70 -3.55
CA HIS A 126 -1.63 13.60 -3.38
C HIS A 126 -2.32 12.25 -3.41
N VAL A 127 -1.57 11.18 -3.66
CA VAL A 127 -2.08 9.80 -3.54
C VAL A 127 -1.79 9.27 -2.14
N ALA A 128 -2.77 8.64 -1.50
CA ALA A 128 -2.61 7.92 -0.25
C ALA A 128 -2.80 6.42 -0.47
N LEU A 129 -1.95 5.61 0.17
CA LEU A 129 -1.97 4.16 0.05
C LEU A 129 -2.18 3.50 1.41
N PHE A 130 -3.20 2.66 1.51
CA PHE A 130 -3.50 1.84 2.67
C PHE A 130 -2.92 0.43 2.50
N GLU A 131 -2.17 -0.08 3.47
CA GLU A 131 -1.63 -1.47 3.46
C GLU A 131 -0.87 -1.90 2.18
N ALA A 132 -0.36 -0.95 1.39
CA ALA A 132 0.42 -1.24 0.19
C ALA A 132 1.87 -1.62 0.48
N GLY A 133 2.53 -2.27 -0.49
CA GLY A 133 3.99 -2.35 -0.54
C GLY A 133 4.66 -0.98 -0.53
N SER A 134 5.95 -0.95 -0.18
CA SER A 134 6.66 0.32 0.04
C SER A 134 6.96 1.05 -1.26
N VAL A 135 6.68 2.35 -1.29
CA VAL A 135 7.04 3.24 -2.40
C VAL A 135 8.33 3.99 -2.06
N THR A 136 9.20 4.13 -3.05
CA THR A 136 10.48 4.87 -2.96
C THR A 136 10.63 5.80 -4.15
N ILE A 137 11.52 6.78 -4.06
CA ILE A 137 11.91 7.58 -5.24
C ILE A 137 13.02 6.85 -6.00
N GLN A 138 12.79 6.54 -7.27
CA GLN A 138 13.75 5.95 -8.20
C GLN A 138 13.83 6.82 -9.45
N ASP A 139 15.04 7.29 -9.79
CA ASP A 139 15.28 8.18 -10.93
C ASP A 139 14.36 9.42 -10.98
N GLY A 140 13.97 9.93 -9.81
CA GLY A 140 13.08 11.09 -9.68
C GLY A 140 11.59 10.77 -9.69
N GLU A 141 11.20 9.50 -9.78
CA GLU A 141 9.80 9.06 -9.81
C GLU A 141 9.43 8.22 -8.58
N PRO A 142 8.20 8.30 -8.05
CA PRO A 142 7.72 7.33 -7.08
C PRO A 142 7.48 5.97 -7.72
N VAL A 143 8.09 4.93 -7.15
CA VAL A 143 8.05 3.54 -7.64
C VAL A 143 7.94 2.58 -6.46
N GLY A 144 7.07 1.57 -6.55
CA GLY A 144 6.95 0.50 -5.57
C GLY A 144 6.08 -0.64 -6.07
N ASP A 145 6.33 -1.87 -5.62
CA ASP A 145 5.48 -3.04 -5.89
C ASP A 145 4.36 -3.07 -4.83
N LEU A 146 3.17 -2.57 -5.19
CA LEU A 146 2.08 -2.28 -4.26
C LEU A 146 1.32 -3.54 -3.84
N ASP A 147 1.12 -4.47 -4.77
CA ASP A 147 0.36 -5.70 -4.57
C ASP A 147 1.22 -6.96 -4.37
N GLY A 148 2.55 -6.82 -4.48
CA GLY A 148 3.52 -7.87 -4.20
C GLY A 148 3.65 -8.90 -5.32
N ASP A 149 3.22 -8.56 -6.55
CA ASP A 149 3.28 -9.46 -7.70
C ASP A 149 4.67 -9.49 -8.38
N GLY A 150 5.59 -8.62 -7.94
CA GLY A 150 6.95 -8.50 -8.47
C GLY A 150 7.10 -7.51 -9.63
N THR A 151 6.00 -6.90 -10.09
CA THR A 151 5.99 -5.82 -11.06
C THR A 151 5.86 -4.49 -10.33
N PRO A 152 6.78 -3.53 -10.52
CA PRO A 152 6.66 -2.24 -9.84
C PRO A 152 5.54 -1.39 -10.45
N GLU A 153 4.82 -0.69 -9.59
CA GLU A 153 3.93 0.40 -9.97
C GLU A 153 4.67 1.74 -10.03
N ARG A 154 4.25 2.56 -10.98
CA ARG A 154 4.71 3.94 -11.18
C ARG A 154 3.55 4.90 -11.10
N PHE A 155 3.82 6.07 -10.54
CA PHE A 155 2.83 7.11 -10.31
C PHE A 155 3.07 8.27 -11.28
N ARG A 156 2.00 8.80 -11.86
CA ARG A 156 2.08 9.95 -12.75
C ARG A 156 0.91 10.89 -12.52
N MET A 157 1.22 12.18 -12.56
CA MET A 157 0.21 13.24 -12.64
C MET A 157 0.46 14.07 -13.90
N CYS A 158 -0.62 14.44 -14.57
CA CYS A 158 -0.60 15.34 -15.71
C CYS A 158 -1.81 16.27 -15.65
N ALA A 159 -1.68 17.44 -16.25
CA ALA A 159 -2.71 18.44 -16.44
C ALA A 159 -3.51 18.20 -17.74
N SER A 160 -4.83 18.21 -17.61
CA SER A 160 -5.75 18.45 -18.72
C SER A 160 -6.01 19.95 -18.85
N MET A 161 -6.93 20.37 -19.74
CA MET A 161 -7.31 21.79 -19.78
C MET A 161 -7.94 22.30 -18.48
N GLU A 162 -8.64 21.45 -17.73
CA GLU A 162 -9.50 21.87 -16.61
C GLU A 162 -9.15 21.21 -15.27
N GLY A 163 -8.15 20.33 -15.25
CA GLY A 163 -7.89 19.48 -14.10
C GLY A 163 -6.60 18.70 -14.18
N LEU A 164 -6.44 17.78 -13.24
CA LEU A 164 -5.28 16.90 -13.10
C LEU A 164 -5.73 15.44 -13.18
N HIS A 165 -5.03 14.64 -13.97
CA HIS A 165 -5.16 13.19 -14.00
C HIS A 165 -4.08 12.59 -13.11
N LEU A 166 -4.47 11.80 -12.13
CA LEU A 166 -3.56 11.02 -11.29
C LEU A 166 -3.70 9.57 -11.71
N THR A 167 -2.58 8.89 -11.99
CA THR A 167 -2.60 7.53 -12.51
C THR A 167 -1.54 6.67 -11.82
N ILE A 168 -1.87 5.38 -11.66
CA ILE A 168 -0.94 4.33 -11.21
C ILE A 168 -0.88 3.27 -12.31
N TRP A 169 0.33 2.91 -12.71
CA TRP A 169 0.61 1.97 -13.79
C TRP A 169 1.51 0.84 -13.29
N SER A 170 1.14 -0.42 -13.55
CA SER A 170 2.08 -1.54 -13.40
C SER A 170 2.98 -1.61 -14.63
N GLY A 171 4.29 -1.62 -14.40
CA GLY A 171 5.31 -1.59 -15.44
C GLY A 171 5.67 -0.17 -15.89
N ASP A 172 5.85 0.03 -17.20
CA ASP A 172 6.24 1.33 -17.76
C ASP A 172 5.07 2.32 -17.80
N LEU A 173 5.35 3.60 -17.55
CA LEU A 173 4.35 4.67 -17.67
C LEU A 173 3.82 4.76 -19.12
N LEU A 174 2.50 4.93 -19.25
CA LEU A 174 1.77 5.12 -20.52
C LEU A 174 1.76 3.93 -21.50
N SER A 175 2.64 2.94 -21.33
CA SER A 175 2.66 1.70 -22.12
C SER A 175 2.35 0.45 -21.31
N GLY A 176 2.42 0.52 -19.98
CA GLY A 176 2.05 -0.56 -19.06
C GLY A 176 0.54 -0.68 -18.84
N THR A 177 0.15 -1.39 -17.78
CA THR A 177 -1.27 -1.54 -17.43
C THR A 177 -1.66 -0.49 -16.41
N ARG A 178 -2.60 0.40 -16.75
CA ARG A 178 -3.14 1.37 -15.79
C ARG A 178 -4.05 0.68 -14.78
N ARG A 179 -3.64 0.68 -13.51
CA ARG A 179 -4.33 0.01 -12.41
C ARG A 179 -5.34 0.92 -11.71
N TRP A 180 -5.08 2.22 -11.73
CA TRP A 180 -5.92 3.21 -11.07
C TRP A 180 -5.83 4.57 -11.77
N HIS A 181 -6.93 5.32 -11.74
CA HIS A 181 -7.02 6.67 -12.28
C HIS A 181 -7.99 7.51 -11.45
N PHE A 182 -7.62 8.76 -11.21
CA PHE A 182 -8.48 9.77 -10.60
C PHE A 182 -8.36 11.09 -11.35
N TYR A 183 -9.47 11.80 -11.48
CA TYR A 183 -9.53 13.13 -12.07
C TYR A 183 -9.86 14.19 -11.00
N TYR A 184 -8.98 15.17 -10.85
CA TYR A 184 -9.16 16.30 -9.93
C TYR A 184 -9.40 17.59 -10.71
N TYR A 185 -10.58 18.17 -10.58
CA TYR A 185 -10.93 19.43 -11.25
C TYR A 185 -10.30 20.62 -10.53
N LEU A 186 -9.68 21.53 -11.28
CA LEU A 186 -9.00 22.70 -10.70
C LEU A 186 -9.90 23.95 -10.63
N GLY A 187 -10.97 24.01 -11.42
CA GLY A 187 -11.83 25.20 -11.49
C GLY A 187 -11.22 26.37 -12.28
N TYR A 188 -10.09 26.16 -12.94
CA TYR A 188 -9.43 27.11 -13.83
C TYR A 188 -8.61 26.37 -14.89
N ASP A 189 -8.28 27.08 -15.97
CA ASP A 189 -7.50 26.52 -17.06
C ASP A 189 -6.02 26.38 -16.68
N VAL A 190 -5.42 25.25 -17.06
CA VAL A 190 -3.97 25.01 -16.97
C VAL A 190 -3.43 24.56 -18.33
N GLU A 191 -2.13 24.72 -18.53
CA GLU A 191 -1.48 24.23 -19.75
C GLU A 191 -1.49 22.69 -19.74
N PRO A 192 -2.13 22.04 -20.72
CA PRO A 192 -2.26 20.59 -20.71
C PRO A 192 -0.94 19.90 -21.07
N ASP A 193 -0.59 18.86 -20.31
CA ASP A 193 0.56 17.98 -20.58
C ASP A 193 0.20 16.48 -20.56
N CYS A 194 -1.09 16.14 -20.37
CA CYS A 194 -1.60 14.78 -20.50
C CYS A 194 -1.54 14.28 -21.96
N THR A 195 -1.29 12.99 -22.14
CA THR A 195 -1.44 12.31 -23.43
C THR A 195 -2.78 11.58 -23.51
N GLU A 196 -3.13 11.07 -24.69
CA GLU A 196 -4.35 10.26 -24.89
C GLU A 196 -4.41 9.02 -23.97
N ALA A 197 -3.27 8.46 -23.58
CA ALA A 197 -3.22 7.31 -22.69
C ALA A 197 -3.80 7.61 -21.30
N GLU A 198 -3.68 8.85 -20.82
CA GLU A 198 -4.27 9.30 -19.55
C GLU A 198 -5.78 9.56 -19.64
N TYR A 199 -6.32 9.82 -20.84
CA TYR A 199 -7.76 10.01 -21.07
C TYR A 199 -8.51 8.73 -21.38
N ALA A 200 -7.81 7.69 -21.85
CA ALA A 200 -8.42 6.39 -22.12
C ALA A 200 -9.22 5.92 -20.88
N ILE A 201 -10.38 5.30 -21.06
CA ILE A 201 -11.14 4.72 -19.95
C ILE A 201 -10.41 3.45 -19.51
N SER A 202 -10.16 3.28 -18.20
CA SER A 202 -9.57 2.03 -17.71
C SER A 202 -10.59 0.92 -17.94
N PRO A 203 -10.20 -0.23 -18.53
CA PRO A 203 -11.12 -1.34 -18.76
C PRO A 203 -11.68 -1.92 -17.45
#